data_AF-A0A7H4MLS3-F1
#
_entry.id   AF-A0A7H4MLS3-F1
#
_cell.length_a   1.000
_cell.length_b   1.000
_cell.length_c   1.000
_cell.angle_alpha   90.00
_cell.angle_beta   90.00
_cell.angle_gamma   90.00
#
_symmetry.space_group_name_H-M   'P 1'
#
loop_
_entity.id
_entity.type
_entity.pdbx_description
1 polymer ?
#
loop_
_entity_poly.entity_id
_entity_poly.type
_entity_poly.pdbx_seq_one_letter_code
_entity_poly.pdbx_strand_id
1 'polypeptide(L)'
;MIWRWNYFDLIDFDLLSRSKPKWFVGFSDLSTLHFPLTTISGWATLHGPNLMDLGAQKLDATTQAVWEILESNRGTVIKQYSSTAFQADENQWGTASDGGFNLTQKTQWKRLDGVTSSLTFSGKLIGGCLEIISRLAGTPFGNVPLFKASNSPQGIILYFENVEMAPCELTRALFSLRLQGWFDNLNGVLIGRSAAPDVSDPTKHNYLDALKAAFENVAVPVLYDVDIGHMPPQISLVNGADATVFFAEKW
;
A
#
# COMPACT_ATOMS: atom_id res chain seq x y z
N MET A 1 5.45 -4.77 28.55
CA MET A 1 6.22 -3.99 27.56
C MET A 1 5.53 -2.63 27.46
N ILE A 2 6.17 -1.53 27.86
CA ILE A 2 5.58 -0.19 27.75
C ILE A 2 5.86 0.29 26.33
N TRP A 3 4.83 0.34 25.49
CA TRP A 3 4.92 0.88 24.13
C TRP A 3 5.19 2.39 24.22
N ARG A 4 6.46 2.80 24.09
CA ARG A 4 6.83 4.19 23.90
C ARG A 4 6.71 4.51 22.40
N TRP A 5 5.58 5.08 21.99
CA TRP A 5 5.35 5.60 20.65
C TRP A 5 6.13 6.91 20.34
N ASN A 6 7.08 7.30 21.21
CA ASN A 6 7.73 8.60 21.15
C ASN A 6 8.91 8.69 20.18
N TYR A 7 9.05 7.74 19.24
CA TYR A 7 10.17 7.75 18.30
C TYR A 7 10.08 8.89 17.30
N PHE A 8 8.88 9.38 16.98
CA PHE A 8 8.73 10.52 16.07
C PHE A 8 9.42 11.78 16.58
N ASP A 9 9.39 12.02 17.89
CA ASP A 9 10.09 13.14 18.53
C ASP A 9 11.61 12.97 18.55
N LEU A 10 12.11 11.75 18.30
CA LEU A 10 13.54 11.42 18.27
C LEU A 10 14.11 11.44 16.85
N ILE A 11 13.27 11.53 15.82
CA ILE A 11 13.68 11.52 14.42
C ILE A 11 13.72 12.95 13.89
N ASP A 12 14.90 13.39 13.49
CA ASP A 12 15.10 14.68 12.83
C ASP A 12 14.83 14.58 11.33
N PHE A 13 13.56 14.78 10.94
CA PHE A 13 13.13 14.73 9.54
C PHE A 13 13.75 15.86 8.68
N ASP A 14 14.18 16.98 9.27
CA ASP A 14 14.86 18.08 8.56
C ASP A 14 16.34 17.74 8.29
N LEU A 15 17.01 17.08 9.23
CA LEU A 15 18.33 16.50 8.99
C LEU A 15 18.25 15.43 7.89
N LEU A 16 17.25 14.55 7.94
CA LEU A 16 17.05 13.51 6.94
C LEU A 16 16.79 14.09 5.55
N SER A 17 15.99 15.16 5.42
CA SER A 17 15.68 15.79 4.13
C SER A 17 16.92 16.33 3.40
N ARG A 18 17.97 16.70 4.15
CA ARG A 18 19.26 17.19 3.62
C ARG A 18 20.33 16.10 3.52
N SER A 19 20.04 14.90 4.00
CA SER A 19 20.96 13.78 4.02
C SER A 19 20.85 12.93 2.76
N LYS A 20 21.93 12.21 2.41
CA LYS A 20 21.89 11.24 1.32
C LYS A 20 20.91 10.10 1.68
N PRO A 21 19.85 9.87 0.88
CA PRO A 21 18.88 8.83 1.18
C PRO A 21 19.50 7.44 1.10
N LYS A 22 18.95 6.53 1.90
CA LYS A 22 19.24 5.10 1.90
C LYS A 22 17.94 4.33 1.70
N TRP A 23 18.02 3.14 1.16
CA TRP A 23 16.87 2.27 1.08
C TRP A 23 16.35 1.94 2.48
N PHE A 24 15.08 2.24 2.70
CA PHE A 24 14.28 1.78 3.82
C PHE A 24 13.19 0.87 3.23
N VAL A 25 13.23 -0.41 3.59
CA VAL A 25 12.53 -1.50 2.90
C VAL A 25 11.73 -2.33 3.90
N GLY A 26 10.50 -2.66 3.52
CA GLY A 26 9.61 -3.56 4.26
C GLY A 26 8.16 -3.10 4.15
N PHE A 27 7.28 -3.60 5.02
CA PHE A 27 5.87 -3.21 5.02
C PHE A 27 5.27 -3.28 6.43
N SER A 28 3.94 -3.27 6.55
CA SER A 28 3.23 -3.37 7.85
C SER A 28 3.54 -2.18 8.76
N ASP A 29 3.85 -2.41 10.04
CA ASP A 29 4.25 -1.42 11.06
C ASP A 29 5.33 -0.45 10.60
N LEU A 30 6.22 -0.86 9.69
CA LEU A 30 7.24 0.02 9.11
C LEU A 30 6.63 1.20 8.35
N SER A 31 5.34 1.13 7.98
CA SER A 31 4.56 2.24 7.41
C SER A 31 4.59 3.48 8.29
N THR A 32 4.78 3.30 9.60
CA THR A 32 5.01 4.36 10.60
C THR A 32 6.18 5.25 10.21
N LEU A 33 7.22 4.68 9.58
CA LEU A 33 8.40 5.38 9.12
C LEU A 33 8.39 5.64 7.61
N HIS A 34 7.93 4.69 6.79
CA HIS A 34 7.85 4.87 5.33
C HIS A 34 7.13 6.17 4.97
N PHE A 35 5.97 6.39 5.59
CA PHE A 35 5.10 7.49 5.21
C PHE A 35 5.72 8.86 5.50
N PRO A 36 6.17 9.20 6.72
CA PRO A 36 6.81 10.48 6.99
C PRO A 36 8.22 10.62 6.38
N LEU A 37 9.01 9.54 6.26
CA LEU A 37 10.29 9.62 5.55
C LEU A 37 10.11 10.10 4.11
N THR A 38 9.08 9.60 3.43
CA THR A 38 8.75 10.05 2.07
C THR A 38 8.08 11.40 2.05
N THR A 39 7.03 11.60 2.85
CA THR A 39 6.17 12.80 2.72
C THR A 39 6.76 14.05 3.36
N ILE A 40 7.65 13.92 4.34
CA ILE A 40 8.33 15.04 5.00
C ILE A 40 9.77 15.18 4.51
N SER A 41 10.54 14.10 4.54
CA SER A 41 11.97 14.16 4.18
C SER A 41 12.27 13.96 2.70
N GLY A 42 11.27 13.61 1.87
CA GLY A 42 11.47 13.38 0.45
C GLY A 42 12.27 12.11 0.11
N TRP A 43 12.48 11.21 1.10
CA TRP A 43 13.17 9.95 0.86
C TRP A 43 12.27 8.97 0.11
N ALA A 44 12.79 8.37 -0.96
CA ALA A 44 12.15 7.21 -1.55
C ALA A 44 12.28 6.02 -0.60
N THR A 45 11.17 5.36 -0.28
CA THR A 45 11.16 4.15 0.56
C THR A 45 10.42 3.03 -0.17
N LEU A 46 10.77 1.77 0.08
CA LEU A 46 10.20 0.62 -0.64
C LEU A 46 9.24 -0.13 0.29
N HIS A 47 7.94 -0.03 0.00
CA HIS A 47 6.93 -0.89 0.57
C HIS A 47 6.90 -2.22 -0.20
N GLY A 48 7.35 -3.30 0.42
CA GLY A 48 7.57 -4.59 -0.27
C GLY A 48 8.04 -5.67 0.69
N PRO A 49 8.61 -6.79 0.19
CA PRO A 49 8.95 -7.94 1.02
C PRO A 49 9.89 -7.59 2.17
N ASN A 50 9.56 -8.08 3.36
CA ASN A 50 10.42 -8.08 4.53
C ASN A 50 11.51 -9.14 4.36
N LEU A 51 12.54 -9.08 5.22
CA LEU A 51 13.64 -10.06 5.20
C LEU A 51 13.15 -11.52 5.26
N MET A 52 12.08 -11.77 6.02
CA MET A 52 11.52 -13.12 6.17
C MET A 52 10.88 -13.63 4.86
N ASP A 53 10.31 -12.75 4.05
CA ASP A 53 9.74 -13.11 2.74
C ASP A 53 10.82 -13.52 1.72
N LEU A 54 12.08 -13.12 1.97
CA LEU A 54 13.22 -13.36 1.07
C LEU A 54 13.99 -14.65 1.41
N GLY A 55 13.56 -15.39 2.44
CA GLY A 55 14.28 -16.55 2.96
C GLY A 55 14.07 -17.87 2.19
N ALA A 56 13.09 -17.94 1.29
CA ALA A 56 12.79 -19.16 0.55
C ALA A 56 13.91 -19.55 -0.44
N GLN A 57 14.12 -20.86 -0.65
CA GLN A 57 15.10 -21.35 -1.63
C GLN A 57 14.81 -20.88 -3.05
N LYS A 58 13.51 -20.77 -3.37
CA LYS A 58 13.01 -20.25 -4.63
C LYS A 58 11.88 -19.27 -4.35
N LEU A 59 12.16 -18.00 -4.60
CA LEU A 59 11.18 -16.92 -4.54
C LEU A 59 10.27 -16.97 -5.77
N ASP A 60 9.03 -16.48 -5.65
CA ASP A 60 8.18 -16.24 -6.82
C ASP A 60 8.66 -14.98 -7.59
N ALA A 61 8.19 -14.82 -8.83
CA ALA A 61 8.64 -13.73 -9.69
C ALA A 61 8.26 -12.33 -9.15
N THR A 62 7.12 -12.20 -8.47
CA THR A 62 6.66 -10.92 -7.91
C THR A 62 7.56 -10.50 -6.75
N THR A 63 7.90 -11.42 -5.85
CA THR A 63 8.81 -11.15 -4.73
C THR A 63 10.24 -10.88 -5.20
N GLN A 64 10.74 -11.62 -6.19
CA GLN A 64 12.09 -11.40 -6.75
C GLN A 64 12.27 -10.02 -7.39
N ALA A 65 11.18 -9.40 -7.88
CA ALA A 65 11.24 -8.09 -8.55
C ALA A 65 11.75 -6.96 -7.65
N VAL A 66 11.79 -7.16 -6.33
CA VAL A 66 12.40 -6.20 -5.38
C VAL A 66 13.86 -5.89 -5.74
N TRP A 67 14.62 -6.87 -6.24
CA TRP A 67 16.03 -6.68 -6.56
C TRP A 67 16.24 -5.77 -7.76
N GLU A 68 15.40 -5.92 -8.79
CA GLU A 68 15.41 -5.03 -9.96
C GLU A 68 15.20 -3.57 -9.54
N ILE A 69 14.35 -3.32 -8.54
CA ILE A 69 14.11 -1.98 -8.00
C ILE A 69 15.31 -1.47 -7.21
N LEU A 70 15.82 -2.27 -6.27
CA LEU A 70 16.91 -1.85 -5.38
C LEU A 70 18.22 -1.58 -6.13
N GLU A 71 18.48 -2.31 -7.21
CA GLU A 71 19.68 -2.19 -8.04
C GLU A 71 19.54 -1.15 -9.17
N SER A 72 18.33 -0.64 -9.40
CA SER A 72 18.08 0.31 -10.48
C SER A 72 18.69 1.69 -10.23
N ASN A 73 19.10 2.32 -11.32
CA ASN A 73 19.45 3.74 -11.30
C ASN A 73 18.18 4.61 -11.19
N ARG A 74 18.33 5.78 -10.56
CA ARG A 74 17.26 6.79 -10.52
C ARG A 74 16.82 7.16 -11.94
N GLY A 75 15.51 7.15 -12.17
CA GLY A 75 14.91 7.45 -13.48
C GLY A 75 14.64 6.22 -14.34
N THR A 76 15.08 5.03 -13.93
CA THR A 76 14.69 3.77 -14.57
C THR A 76 13.18 3.55 -14.43
N VAL A 77 12.54 3.15 -15.52
CA VAL A 77 11.14 2.71 -15.52
C VAL A 77 11.11 1.20 -15.31
N ILE A 78 10.55 0.78 -14.19
CA ILE A 78 10.37 -0.64 -13.86
C ILE A 78 8.90 -1.01 -14.06
N LYS A 79 8.66 -2.06 -14.85
CA LYS A 79 7.31 -2.57 -15.10
C LYS A 79 7.06 -3.80 -14.25
N GLN A 80 6.07 -3.70 -13.37
CA GLN A 80 5.59 -4.81 -12.57
C GLN A 80 4.22 -5.26 -13.08
N TYR A 81 3.87 -6.52 -12.82
CA TYR A 81 2.58 -7.11 -13.19
C TYR A 81 1.96 -7.78 -11.97
N SER A 82 0.64 -7.95 -11.99
CA SER A 82 -0.04 -8.80 -11.01
C SER A 82 0.54 -10.22 -11.05
N SER A 83 0.71 -10.82 -9.88
CA SER A 83 0.95 -12.24 -9.71
C SER A 83 -0.17 -13.05 -10.35
N THR A 84 0.10 -14.32 -10.66
CA THR A 84 -0.91 -15.24 -11.18
C THR A 84 -1.85 -15.76 -10.09
N ALA A 85 -1.30 -15.92 -8.89
CA ALA A 85 -1.99 -16.44 -7.71
C ALA A 85 -1.39 -15.84 -6.43
N PHE A 86 -2.11 -16.00 -5.33
CA PHE A 86 -1.74 -15.55 -3.99
C PHE A 86 -2.05 -16.64 -2.96
N GLN A 87 -1.39 -16.55 -1.80
CA GLN A 87 -1.64 -17.40 -0.65
C GLN A 87 -2.71 -16.75 0.24
N ALA A 88 -3.79 -17.50 0.50
CA ALA A 88 -4.86 -17.03 1.38
C ALA A 88 -4.59 -17.31 2.87
N ASP A 89 -3.88 -18.40 3.16
CA ASP A 89 -3.60 -18.79 4.53
C ASP A 89 -2.44 -17.98 5.11
N GLU A 90 -2.43 -17.80 6.43
CA GLU A 90 -1.35 -17.10 7.12
C GLU A 90 0.00 -17.81 6.91
N ASN A 91 1.05 -17.03 6.64
CA ASN A 91 2.42 -17.53 6.52
C ASN A 91 2.85 -18.23 7.82
N GLN A 92 3.20 -19.51 7.72
CA GLN A 92 3.69 -20.32 8.83
C GLN A 92 5.17 -20.04 9.10
N TRP A 93 5.47 -18.83 9.58
CA TRP A 93 6.82 -18.37 9.85
C TRP A 93 7.54 -19.35 10.81
N GLY A 94 8.68 -19.89 10.37
CA GLY A 94 9.57 -20.73 11.19
C GLY A 94 9.33 -22.24 11.14
N THR A 95 8.26 -22.75 10.49
CA THR A 95 8.04 -24.20 10.32
C THR A 95 8.31 -24.69 8.89
N ALA A 96 8.17 -23.82 7.89
CA ALA A 96 8.47 -24.08 6.48
C ALA A 96 9.38 -22.98 5.89
N SER A 97 10.48 -22.68 6.58
CA SER A 97 11.32 -21.50 6.29
C SER A 97 12.02 -21.48 4.93
N ASP A 98 12.11 -22.63 4.25
CA ASP A 98 12.74 -22.77 2.94
C ASP A 98 11.74 -22.86 1.77
N GLY A 99 10.46 -23.09 2.07
CA GLY A 99 9.37 -23.09 1.11
C GLY A 99 8.96 -21.67 0.73
N GLY A 100 8.79 -21.43 -0.58
CA GLY A 100 8.13 -20.21 -1.05
C GLY A 100 6.64 -20.19 -0.67
N PHE A 101 5.93 -19.13 -1.07
CA PHE A 101 4.50 -19.01 -0.78
C PHE A 101 3.66 -20.14 -1.42
N ASN A 102 2.68 -20.62 -0.66
CA ASN A 102 1.68 -21.61 -1.09
C ASN A 102 0.55 -20.92 -1.86
N LEU A 103 0.77 -20.67 -3.16
CA LEU A 103 -0.17 -19.92 -3.99
C LEU A 103 -1.40 -20.77 -4.36
N THR A 104 -2.51 -20.56 -3.64
CA THR A 104 -3.74 -21.36 -3.78
C THR A 104 -4.90 -20.61 -4.45
N GLN A 105 -4.90 -19.28 -4.41
CA GLN A 105 -6.00 -18.45 -4.91
C GLN A 105 -5.60 -17.66 -6.15
N LYS A 106 -6.49 -17.54 -7.14
CA LYS A 106 -6.22 -16.75 -8.34
C LYS A 106 -6.22 -15.26 -8.01
N THR A 107 -5.19 -14.55 -8.46
CA THR A 107 -5.12 -13.09 -8.34
C THR A 107 -6.09 -12.42 -9.31
N GLN A 108 -6.91 -11.48 -8.81
CA GLN A 108 -7.85 -10.71 -9.61
C GLN A 108 -8.00 -9.30 -9.05
N TRP A 109 -7.46 -8.32 -9.76
CA TRP A 109 -7.72 -6.90 -9.47
C TRP A 109 -9.10 -6.54 -9.97
N LYS A 110 -9.79 -5.66 -9.26
CA LYS A 110 -11.16 -5.27 -9.57
C LYS A 110 -11.30 -3.76 -9.46
N ARG A 111 -12.19 -3.18 -10.26
CA ARG A 111 -12.59 -1.78 -10.12
C ARG A 111 -13.77 -1.68 -9.15
N LEU A 112 -13.70 -0.73 -8.23
CA LEU A 112 -14.77 -0.54 -7.24
C LEU A 112 -16.09 -0.07 -7.88
N ASP A 113 -16.01 0.61 -9.04
CA ASP A 113 -17.17 1.05 -9.83
C ASP A 113 -17.83 -0.06 -10.64
N GLY A 114 -17.28 -1.28 -10.63
CA GLY A 114 -17.80 -2.44 -11.37
C GLY A 114 -17.66 -2.37 -12.88
N VAL A 115 -16.99 -1.35 -13.42
CA VAL A 115 -16.70 -1.24 -14.86
C VAL A 115 -15.60 -2.26 -15.22
N THR A 116 -15.65 -2.82 -16.43
CA THR A 116 -14.68 -3.83 -16.92
C THR A 116 -13.70 -3.28 -17.96
N SER A 117 -13.96 -2.05 -18.46
CA SER A 117 -13.08 -1.40 -19.42
C SER A 117 -11.72 -1.09 -18.80
N SER A 118 -10.69 -1.07 -19.65
CA SER A 118 -9.37 -0.66 -19.22
C SER A 118 -9.36 0.79 -18.71
N LEU A 119 -8.40 1.09 -17.85
CA LEU A 119 -8.12 2.44 -17.38
C LEU A 119 -6.62 2.64 -17.20
N THR A 120 -6.21 3.90 -17.31
CA THR A 120 -4.84 4.33 -17.02
C THR A 120 -4.89 5.59 -16.20
N PHE A 121 -4.07 5.67 -15.15
CA PHE A 121 -3.80 6.92 -14.43
C PHE A 121 -2.36 6.96 -13.94
N SER A 122 -1.86 8.17 -13.69
CA SER A 122 -0.47 8.40 -13.29
C SER A 122 -0.41 9.44 -12.17
N GLY A 123 0.63 9.40 -11.34
CA GLY A 123 0.84 10.37 -10.26
C GLY A 123 1.97 9.93 -9.32
N LYS A 124 2.23 10.72 -8.29
CA LYS A 124 3.17 10.36 -7.22
C LYS A 124 2.55 9.27 -6.35
N LEU A 125 3.25 8.15 -6.19
CA LEU A 125 2.76 7.02 -5.40
C LEU A 125 3.14 7.20 -3.93
N ILE A 126 2.16 7.17 -3.03
CA ILE A 126 2.39 7.09 -1.57
C ILE A 126 1.35 6.18 -0.91
N GLY A 127 1.73 5.52 0.17
CA GLY A 127 0.84 4.58 0.84
C GLY A 127 1.53 3.64 1.81
N GLY A 128 0.81 2.58 2.19
CA GLY A 128 1.27 1.51 3.07
C GLY A 128 0.13 0.86 3.86
N CYS A 129 0.45 0.34 5.04
CA CYS A 129 -0.52 -0.27 5.96
C CYS A 129 -1.52 0.77 6.47
N LEU A 130 -2.81 0.54 6.22
CA LEU A 130 -3.88 1.49 6.52
C LEU A 130 -4.08 1.68 8.02
N GLU A 131 -3.99 0.61 8.80
CA GLU A 131 -4.04 0.58 10.26
C GLU A 131 -3.06 1.58 10.85
N ILE A 132 -1.87 1.67 10.26
CA ILE A 132 -0.81 2.55 10.71
C ILE A 132 -1.01 3.97 10.18
N ILE A 133 -1.16 4.11 8.86
CA ILE A 133 -1.21 5.42 8.21
C ILE A 133 -2.44 6.21 8.64
N SER A 134 -3.59 5.55 8.84
CA SER A 134 -4.81 6.21 9.32
C SER A 134 -4.66 6.85 10.71
N ARG A 135 -3.71 6.39 11.53
CA ARG A 135 -3.41 6.95 12.86
C ARG A 135 -2.43 8.12 12.79
N LEU A 136 -1.69 8.26 11.69
CA LEU A 136 -0.85 9.44 11.44
C LEU A 136 -1.67 10.61 10.87
N ALA A 137 -2.82 10.31 10.27
CA ALA A 137 -3.68 11.29 9.65
C ALA A 137 -4.12 12.38 10.65
N GLY A 138 -3.82 13.63 10.31
CA GLY A 138 -4.18 14.80 11.12
C GLY A 138 -3.07 15.21 12.10
N THR A 139 -1.98 14.44 12.14
CA THR A 139 -0.73 14.82 12.80
C THR A 139 0.23 15.48 11.80
N PRO A 140 1.30 16.14 12.24
CA PRO A 140 2.37 16.59 11.35
C PRO A 140 2.99 15.48 10.50
N PHE A 141 2.91 14.21 10.93
CA PHE A 141 3.49 13.04 10.27
C PHE A 141 2.59 12.42 9.18
N GLY A 142 1.35 12.89 9.04
CA GLY A 142 0.36 12.37 8.09
C GLY A 142 -0.44 13.49 7.42
N ASN A 143 0.24 14.51 6.90
CA ASN A 143 -0.40 15.64 6.21
C ASN A 143 -0.39 15.47 4.68
N VAL A 144 -1.28 14.59 4.18
CA VAL A 144 -1.44 14.36 2.73
C VAL A 144 -1.89 15.60 1.95
N PRO A 145 -2.79 16.46 2.44
CA PRO A 145 -3.11 17.72 1.76
C PRO A 145 -1.88 18.59 1.46
N LEU A 146 -0.94 18.71 2.40
CA LEU A 146 0.32 19.42 2.18
C LEU A 146 1.18 18.73 1.13
N PHE A 147 1.34 17.41 1.22
CA PHE A 147 2.12 16.65 0.24
C PHE A 147 1.53 16.77 -1.18
N LYS A 148 0.21 16.75 -1.32
CA LYS A 148 -0.51 17.00 -2.58
C LYS A 148 -0.15 18.36 -3.17
N ALA A 149 -0.19 19.41 -2.35
CA ALA A 149 0.14 20.76 -2.80
C ALA A 149 1.58 20.86 -3.34
N SER A 150 2.54 20.18 -2.71
CA SER A 150 3.94 20.14 -3.15
C SER A 150 4.19 19.28 -4.39
N ASN A 151 3.24 18.44 -4.81
CA ASN A 151 3.34 17.56 -5.99
C ASN A 151 2.29 17.92 -7.07
N SER A 152 1.77 19.14 -7.04
CA SER A 152 0.93 19.68 -8.10
C SER A 152 1.81 20.22 -9.25
N PRO A 153 1.47 19.99 -10.54
CA PRO A 153 0.21 19.40 -11.04
C PRO A 153 0.24 17.88 -11.27
N GLN A 154 1.32 17.18 -10.89
CA GLN A 154 1.47 15.74 -11.17
C GLN A 154 0.38 14.89 -10.51
N GLY A 155 -0.07 15.30 -9.31
CA GLY A 155 -1.12 14.63 -8.57
C GLY A 155 -0.65 13.34 -7.90
N ILE A 156 -1.55 12.67 -7.17
CA ILE A 156 -1.20 11.58 -6.24
C ILE A 156 -1.97 10.31 -6.55
N ILE A 157 -1.28 9.18 -6.47
CA ILE A 157 -1.87 7.85 -6.33
C ILE A 157 -1.70 7.42 -4.89
N LEU A 158 -2.82 7.20 -4.18
CA LEU A 158 -2.78 6.61 -2.85
C LEU A 158 -2.88 5.08 -2.95
N TYR A 159 -2.14 4.38 -2.10
CA TYR A 159 -2.38 2.96 -1.91
C TYR A 159 -2.46 2.59 -0.43
N PHE A 160 -3.28 1.58 -0.14
CA PHE A 160 -3.49 1.08 1.20
C PHE A 160 -3.59 -0.43 1.20
N GLU A 161 -3.21 -1.07 2.29
CA GLU A 161 -3.50 -2.47 2.57
C GLU A 161 -4.06 -2.61 3.98
N ASN A 162 -4.95 -3.60 4.19
CA ASN A 162 -5.73 -3.79 5.42
C ASN A 162 -5.48 -5.19 5.98
N VAL A 163 -5.06 -5.27 7.23
CA VAL A 163 -4.51 -6.48 7.85
C VAL A 163 -5.47 -7.07 8.88
N GLU A 164 -6.00 -6.25 9.77
CA GLU A 164 -6.71 -6.69 10.97
C GLU A 164 -8.06 -5.99 11.13
N MET A 165 -8.26 -4.82 10.50
CA MET A 165 -9.53 -4.09 10.67
C MET A 165 -10.68 -4.82 9.99
N ALA A 166 -11.59 -5.35 10.82
CA ALA A 166 -12.89 -5.82 10.37
C ALA A 166 -13.68 -4.70 9.67
N PRO A 167 -14.71 -5.02 8.87
CA PRO A 167 -15.40 -4.06 7.99
C PRO A 167 -15.84 -2.74 8.65
N CYS A 168 -16.39 -2.80 9.87
CA CYS A 168 -16.81 -1.61 10.59
C CYS A 168 -15.63 -0.70 10.98
N GLU A 169 -14.50 -1.27 11.36
CA GLU A 169 -13.30 -0.49 11.70
C GLU A 169 -12.65 0.07 10.43
N LEU A 170 -12.53 -0.74 9.38
CA LEU A 170 -12.06 -0.29 8.06
C LEU A 170 -12.86 0.91 7.55
N THR A 171 -14.20 0.85 7.67
CA THR A 171 -15.10 1.95 7.28
C THR A 171 -14.77 3.23 8.04
N ARG A 172 -14.59 3.14 9.36
CA ARG A 172 -14.26 4.30 10.21
C ARG A 172 -12.88 4.87 9.87
N ALA A 173 -11.89 4.03 9.62
CA ALA A 173 -10.55 4.45 9.25
C ALA A 173 -10.58 5.22 7.92
N LEU A 174 -11.18 4.65 6.87
CA LEU A 174 -11.29 5.29 5.57
C LEU A 174 -12.15 6.57 5.61
N PHE A 175 -13.25 6.56 6.36
CA PHE A 175 -14.07 7.76 6.53
C PHE A 175 -13.32 8.88 7.26
N SER A 176 -12.49 8.55 8.26
CA SER A 176 -11.61 9.51 8.93
C SER A 176 -10.63 10.16 7.94
N LEU A 177 -9.98 9.37 7.08
CA LEU A 177 -9.11 9.90 6.02
C LEU A 177 -9.85 10.85 5.07
N ARG A 178 -11.07 10.49 4.67
CA ARG A 178 -11.93 11.33 3.85
C ARG A 178 -12.22 12.68 4.52
N LEU A 179 -12.60 12.67 5.80
CA LEU A 179 -12.89 13.91 6.55
C LEU A 179 -11.67 14.84 6.66
N GLN A 180 -10.47 14.27 6.58
CA GLN A 180 -9.21 15.03 6.56
C GLN A 180 -8.77 15.44 5.14
N GLY A 181 -9.63 15.25 4.14
CA GLY A 181 -9.38 15.65 2.76
C GLY A 181 -8.32 14.81 2.06
N TRP A 182 -8.04 13.57 2.51
CA TRP A 182 -7.05 12.72 1.86
C TRP A 182 -7.47 12.35 0.43
N PHE A 183 -8.75 12.08 0.23
CA PHE A 183 -9.31 11.60 -1.04
C PHE A 183 -9.63 12.70 -2.06
N ASP A 184 -9.43 13.96 -1.70
CA ASP A 184 -9.68 15.08 -2.61
C ASP A 184 -8.60 15.16 -3.68
N ASN A 185 -8.99 15.36 -4.95
CA ASN A 185 -8.06 15.60 -6.07
C ASN A 185 -6.95 14.53 -6.21
N LEU A 186 -7.29 13.25 -6.03
CA LEU A 186 -6.39 12.15 -6.34
C LEU A 186 -6.47 11.76 -7.81
N ASN A 187 -5.43 11.12 -8.32
CA ASN A 187 -5.39 10.56 -9.67
C ASN A 187 -5.90 9.12 -9.68
N GLY A 188 -5.80 8.42 -8.54
CA GLY A 188 -6.36 7.09 -8.34
C GLY A 188 -6.03 6.52 -6.95
N VAL A 189 -6.71 5.44 -6.60
CA VAL A 189 -6.51 4.71 -5.34
C VAL A 189 -6.31 3.22 -5.63
N LEU A 190 -5.35 2.61 -4.95
CA LEU A 190 -5.11 1.17 -4.97
C LEU A 190 -5.35 0.59 -3.56
N ILE A 191 -6.26 -0.37 -3.45
CA ILE A 191 -6.50 -1.11 -2.20
C ILE A 191 -5.93 -2.51 -2.38
N GLY A 192 -4.96 -2.85 -1.55
CA GLY A 192 -4.37 -4.18 -1.45
C GLY A 192 -5.40 -5.21 -1.02
N ARG A 193 -5.14 -6.48 -1.33
CA ARG A 193 -5.91 -7.61 -0.79
C ARG A 193 -5.92 -7.51 0.73
N SER A 194 -7.10 -7.63 1.33
CA SER A 194 -7.19 -7.59 2.78
C SER A 194 -6.86 -8.95 3.39
N ALA A 195 -6.04 -8.95 4.43
CA ALA A 195 -5.82 -10.11 5.30
C ALA A 195 -6.80 -10.15 6.49
N ALA A 196 -7.62 -9.10 6.66
CA ALA A 196 -8.52 -8.95 7.79
C ALA A 196 -9.70 -9.93 7.70
N PRO A 197 -10.26 -10.34 8.84
CA PRO A 197 -11.48 -11.14 8.85
C PRO A 197 -12.65 -10.35 8.24
N ASP A 198 -13.42 -11.01 7.37
CA ASP A 198 -14.67 -10.48 6.82
C ASP A 198 -15.88 -11.25 7.39
N VAL A 199 -17.08 -10.78 7.07
CA VAL A 199 -18.35 -11.37 7.49
C VAL A 199 -18.89 -12.36 6.45
N SER A 200 -19.38 -13.51 6.91
CA SER A 200 -20.03 -14.51 6.04
C SER A 200 -21.53 -14.26 5.85
N ASP A 201 -22.14 -13.47 6.74
CA ASP A 201 -23.56 -13.13 6.69
C ASP A 201 -23.79 -11.98 5.69
N PRO A 202 -24.49 -12.22 4.57
CA PRO A 202 -24.65 -11.22 3.50
C PRO A 202 -25.53 -10.04 3.92
N THR A 203 -26.19 -10.09 5.07
CA THR A 203 -26.98 -8.98 5.61
C THR A 203 -26.15 -7.99 6.43
N LYS A 204 -24.89 -8.33 6.72
CA LYS A 204 -23.98 -7.49 7.50
C LYS A 204 -23.05 -6.70 6.59
N HIS A 205 -22.62 -5.56 7.12
CA HIS A 205 -21.63 -4.70 6.49
C HIS A 205 -20.30 -5.44 6.31
N ASN A 206 -19.93 -5.69 5.05
CA ASN A 206 -18.73 -6.45 4.68
C ASN A 206 -17.60 -5.54 4.16
N TYR A 207 -16.46 -6.14 3.81
CA TYR A 207 -15.31 -5.44 3.24
C TYR A 207 -15.66 -4.55 2.04
N LEU A 208 -16.47 -5.06 1.10
CA LEU A 208 -16.85 -4.32 -0.10
C LEU A 208 -17.76 -3.13 0.25
N ASP A 209 -18.66 -3.29 1.23
CA ASP A 209 -19.51 -2.20 1.72
C ASP A 209 -18.66 -1.09 2.37
N ALA A 210 -17.60 -1.46 3.10
CA ALA A 210 -16.67 -0.51 3.68
C ALA A 210 -15.96 0.35 2.62
N LEU A 211 -15.47 -0.29 1.54
CA LEU A 211 -14.85 0.43 0.42
C LEU A 211 -15.86 1.33 -0.29
N LYS A 212 -17.05 0.83 -0.60
CA LYS A 212 -18.10 1.60 -1.27
C LYS A 212 -18.49 2.83 -0.46
N ALA A 213 -18.70 2.68 0.85
CA ALA A 213 -19.04 3.80 1.74
C ALA A 213 -17.93 4.86 1.80
N ALA A 214 -16.67 4.43 1.86
CA ALA A 214 -15.53 5.34 1.92
C ALA A 214 -15.36 6.18 0.64
N PHE A 215 -15.48 5.53 -0.51
CA PHE A 215 -15.24 6.13 -1.81
C PHE A 215 -16.51 6.60 -2.52
N GLU A 216 -17.65 6.59 -1.81
CA GLU A 216 -18.90 7.15 -2.33
C GLU A 216 -18.72 8.62 -2.70
N ASN A 217 -19.04 8.98 -3.94
CA ASN A 217 -18.87 10.32 -4.52
C ASN A 217 -17.41 10.79 -4.65
N VAL A 218 -16.43 9.90 -4.54
CA VAL A 218 -15.04 10.21 -4.88
C VAL A 218 -14.85 9.96 -6.37
N ALA A 219 -14.58 11.02 -7.14
CA ALA A 219 -14.52 10.99 -8.60
C ALA A 219 -13.23 10.36 -9.19
N VAL A 220 -12.57 9.47 -8.45
CA VAL A 220 -11.25 8.92 -8.79
C VAL A 220 -11.34 7.41 -9.00
N PRO A 221 -10.56 6.82 -9.92
CA PRO A 221 -10.55 5.39 -10.11
C PRO A 221 -10.01 4.68 -8.86
N VAL A 222 -10.74 3.68 -8.40
CA VAL A 222 -10.32 2.84 -7.26
C VAL A 222 -10.20 1.39 -7.73
N LEU A 223 -8.99 0.85 -7.64
CA LEU A 223 -8.72 -0.57 -7.82
C LEU A 223 -8.62 -1.23 -6.45
N TYR A 224 -9.15 -2.44 -6.30
CA TYR A 224 -9.02 -3.24 -5.08
C TYR A 224 -8.62 -4.69 -5.38
N ASP A 225 -8.24 -5.42 -4.34
CA ASP A 225 -7.58 -6.74 -4.40
C ASP A 225 -6.25 -6.70 -5.17
N VAL A 226 -5.58 -5.54 -5.14
CA VAL A 226 -4.24 -5.33 -5.71
C VAL A 226 -3.21 -6.11 -4.88
N ASP A 227 -2.10 -6.51 -5.50
CA ASP A 227 -1.04 -7.33 -4.91
C ASP A 227 -0.21 -6.54 -3.87
N ILE A 228 -0.84 -5.99 -2.84
CA ILE A 228 -0.20 -5.10 -1.87
C ILE A 228 -0.56 -5.60 -0.48
N GLY A 229 0.43 -5.62 0.41
CA GLY A 229 0.24 -5.91 1.83
C GLY A 229 0.45 -7.36 2.21
N HIS A 230 -0.35 -7.82 3.17
CA HIS A 230 -0.11 -9.05 3.94
C HIS A 230 -0.58 -10.35 3.29
N MET A 231 -1.12 -10.29 2.07
CA MET A 231 -1.56 -11.47 1.32
C MET A 231 -0.56 -11.73 0.18
N PRO A 232 0.44 -12.60 0.35
CA PRO A 232 1.56 -12.71 -0.57
C PRO A 232 1.21 -13.46 -1.87
N PRO A 233 1.94 -13.21 -2.97
CA PRO A 233 3.03 -12.27 -3.07
C PRO A 233 2.50 -10.84 -3.30
N GLN A 234 3.37 -9.88 -3.02
CA GLN A 234 3.12 -8.45 -3.08
C GLN A 234 4.11 -7.75 -4.01
N ILE A 235 3.60 -6.84 -4.84
CA ILE A 235 4.43 -5.97 -5.67
C ILE A 235 5.21 -5.00 -4.78
N SER A 236 6.41 -4.64 -5.23
CA SER A 236 7.30 -3.73 -4.51
C SER A 236 7.03 -2.30 -4.94
N LEU A 237 6.46 -1.49 -4.04
CA LEU A 237 6.04 -0.12 -4.31
C LEU A 237 7.01 0.89 -3.71
N VAL A 238 7.51 1.80 -4.56
CA VAL A 238 8.41 2.87 -4.09
C VAL A 238 7.57 4.11 -3.75
N ASN A 239 7.41 4.38 -2.45
CA ASN A 239 6.84 5.63 -1.97
C ASN A 239 7.67 6.82 -2.48
N GLY A 240 7.00 7.81 -3.08
CA GLY A 240 7.63 8.97 -3.70
C GLY A 240 8.10 8.74 -5.14
N ALA A 241 7.86 7.57 -5.74
CA ALA A 241 8.08 7.36 -7.16
C ALA A 241 6.94 7.96 -7.99
N ASP A 242 7.25 8.37 -9.22
CA ASP A 242 6.23 8.67 -10.21
C ASP A 242 5.77 7.34 -10.80
N ALA A 243 4.46 7.07 -10.71
CA ALA A 243 3.88 5.80 -11.12
C ALA A 243 2.82 6.00 -12.19
N THR A 244 2.67 4.99 -13.04
CA THR A 244 1.54 4.86 -13.97
C THR A 244 0.92 3.49 -13.77
N VAL A 245 -0.38 3.47 -13.49
CA VAL A 245 -1.16 2.25 -13.32
C VAL A 245 -1.97 2.03 -14.58
N PHE A 246 -1.82 0.84 -15.16
CA PHE A 246 -2.66 0.35 -16.25
C PHE A 246 -3.44 -0.86 -15.75
N PHE A 247 -4.75 -0.81 -15.86
CA PHE A 247 -5.63 -1.94 -15.57
C PHE A 247 -6.41 -2.33 -16.82
N ALA A 248 -6.45 -3.63 -17.09
CA ALA A 248 -7.29 -4.25 -18.11
C ALA A 248 -7.69 -5.63 -17.62
N GLU A 249 -8.99 -5.92 -17.66
CA GLU A 249 -9.50 -7.24 -17.27
C GLU A 249 -9.07 -8.28 -18.32
N LYS A 250 -8.47 -9.39 -17.85
CA LYS A 250 -8.12 -10.52 -18.70
C LYS A 250 -9.24 -11.56 -18.61
N TRP A 251 -9.99 -11.67 -19.70
CA TRP A 251 -11.01 -12.69 -19.94
C TRP A 251 -10.42 -14.09 -19.99
#